data_AF-A0A2E7UUZ0-F1
#
_entry.id   AF-A0A2E7UUZ0-F1
#
_cell.length_a   1.000
_cell.length_b   1.000
_cell.length_c   1.000
_cell.angle_alpha   90.00
_cell.angle_beta   90.00
_cell.angle_gamma   90.00
#
_symmetry.space_group_name_H-M   'P 1'
#
loop_
_entity.id
_entity.type
_entity.pdbx_description
1 polymer ?
#
loop_
_entity_poly.entity_id
_entity_poly.type
_entity_poly.pdbx_seq_one_letter_code
_entity_poly.pdbx_strand_id
1 'polypeptide(L)'
;MEDALSAFTLSLFRRIRAVFMLGASVVSLAACEEITTDPAVPQAAVEAAFAEANPAGRSSVELGGRNVWLEAGMFEPICLEEKHLAFNDDPRDRPAGSPPRISPTYASQRWITGTSERGVCVVMGTDPKASVTNVAFNGEYWVVDLDVAVTDPSPWFECLQRKHKHLQVGVKLKDEGAPEILGDLSLNRGGCSPTLPGDVERKGDGRPMKAAKKAPTRQKIMAMMTAFDDALHEADFAAARDLTRCVNVFESPMWEACSLAELVSVGPAFLESRSRDGTPWLEYTLRKPDDIDRIVADKADATLYHVMMKHKRSGKLRSFTVQWDDGEWFLFGVVGQKAEALTSMRFVNDLHDRTKRDILERRINGEKIDHNGVSTEEEVEE
;
A
#
# COMPACT_ATOMS: atom_id res chain seq x y z
N MET A 1 30.54 -24.62 -54.79
CA MET A 1 29.30 -25.36 -55.09
C MET A 1 28.15 -24.39 -54.85
N GLU A 2 27.99 -23.35 -55.68
CA GLU A 2 27.72 -23.36 -57.15
C GLU A 2 26.25 -23.79 -57.41
N ASP A 3 25.39 -23.05 -58.11
CA ASP A 3 25.62 -21.75 -58.77
C ASP A 3 24.38 -20.85 -58.92
N ALA A 4 24.72 -19.59 -59.24
CA ALA A 4 23.96 -18.47 -59.80
C ALA A 4 22.86 -18.84 -60.84
N LEU A 5 21.76 -18.07 -60.98
CA LEU A 5 21.55 -16.77 -61.70
C LEU A 5 20.05 -16.37 -61.49
N SER A 6 19.40 -15.23 -61.83
CA SER A 6 19.65 -13.90 -62.45
C SER A 6 18.32 -13.07 -62.29
N ALA A 7 18.13 -11.78 -62.62
CA ALA A 7 18.92 -10.54 -62.74
C ALA A 7 17.98 -9.36 -63.18
N PHE A 8 18.50 -8.13 -63.34
CA PHE A 8 17.87 -6.90 -63.95
C PHE A 8 16.76 -6.17 -63.15
N THR A 9 16.63 -4.83 -63.15
CA THR A 9 17.25 -3.67 -63.86
C THR A 9 17.79 -2.60 -62.86
N LEU A 10 18.94 -1.91 -63.07
CA LEU A 10 19.15 -0.62 -63.79
C LEU A 10 18.16 0.51 -63.39
N SER A 11 18.55 1.78 -63.14
CA SER A 11 19.83 2.54 -63.27
C SER A 11 19.75 3.87 -62.42
N LEU A 12 20.57 4.96 -62.46
CA LEU A 12 21.59 5.48 -63.39
C LEU A 12 22.52 6.59 -62.76
N PHE A 13 23.85 6.39 -62.70
CA PHE A 13 24.94 7.42 -62.65
C PHE A 13 25.03 8.30 -61.36
N ARG A 14 26.13 9.00 -61.01
CA ARG A 14 27.31 9.50 -61.79
C ARG A 14 28.63 9.47 -60.96
N ARG A 15 29.79 9.55 -61.64
CA ARG A 15 31.16 9.42 -61.07
C ARG A 15 31.80 10.77 -60.67
N ILE A 16 32.72 10.75 -59.69
CA ILE A 16 34.05 11.43 -59.62
C ILE A 16 34.89 10.62 -58.60
N ARG A 17 35.86 9.80 -59.03
CA ARG A 17 37.32 10.07 -59.15
C ARG A 17 38.02 10.49 -57.85
N ALA A 18 38.87 9.60 -57.33
CA ALA A 18 39.86 9.87 -56.29
C ALA A 18 41.17 10.46 -56.87
N VAL A 19 41.97 11.10 -56.01
CA VAL A 19 43.35 11.56 -56.26
C VAL A 19 44.22 11.17 -55.05
N PHE A 20 45.54 11.12 -55.24
CA PHE A 20 46.50 10.37 -54.42
C PHE A 20 47.25 11.19 -53.34
N MET A 21 47.45 10.56 -52.19
CA MET A 21 48.65 10.59 -51.32
C MET A 21 49.04 11.86 -50.51
N LEU A 22 49.96 11.58 -49.56
CA LEU A 22 50.91 12.46 -48.87
C LEU A 22 50.39 13.41 -47.77
N GLY A 23 50.49 12.91 -46.54
CA GLY A 23 51.54 13.42 -45.64
C GLY A 23 51.28 14.74 -44.93
N ALA A 24 50.44 14.71 -43.91
CA ALA A 24 50.52 15.64 -42.79
C ALA A 24 50.65 14.83 -41.49
N SER A 25 51.65 15.15 -40.66
CA SER A 25 51.77 14.57 -39.32
C SER A 25 50.60 15.04 -38.48
N VAL A 26 49.67 14.13 -38.15
CA VAL A 26 48.70 14.39 -37.08
C VAL A 26 49.51 14.48 -35.79
N VAL A 27 49.72 15.71 -35.33
CA VAL A 27 50.18 15.95 -33.96
C VAL A 27 49.12 15.35 -33.06
N SER A 28 49.48 14.30 -32.32
CA SER A 28 48.65 13.79 -31.23
C SER A 28 48.59 14.84 -30.14
N LEU A 29 47.69 15.81 -30.31
CA LEU A 29 47.08 16.52 -29.20
C LEU A 29 46.36 15.46 -28.39
N ALA A 30 47.07 14.90 -27.43
CA ALA A 30 46.42 14.27 -26.29
C ALA A 30 45.54 15.36 -25.68
N ALA A 31 44.23 15.20 -25.82
CA ALA A 31 43.31 15.97 -25.02
C ALA A 31 43.61 15.58 -23.56
N CYS A 32 44.23 16.50 -22.82
CA CYS A 32 44.03 16.53 -21.38
C CYS A 32 42.58 16.95 -21.20
N GLU A 33 41.68 15.97 -21.25
CA GLU A 33 40.27 16.16 -20.95
C GLU A 33 40.20 16.65 -19.51
N GLU A 34 39.84 17.92 -19.33
CA GLU A 34 39.43 18.42 -18.03
C GLU A 34 38.14 17.68 -17.66
N ILE A 35 38.28 16.62 -16.85
CA ILE A 35 37.19 16.07 -16.05
C ILE A 35 36.52 17.28 -15.40
N THR A 36 35.29 17.59 -15.81
CA THR A 36 34.72 18.90 -15.49
C THR A 36 34.70 19.11 -13.97
N THR A 37 35.35 20.19 -13.56
CA THR A 37 35.47 20.62 -12.16
C THR A 37 34.27 21.45 -11.71
N ASP A 38 33.25 21.58 -12.56
CA ASP A 38 32.01 22.30 -12.26
C ASP A 38 31.06 21.42 -11.41
N PRO A 39 30.79 21.76 -10.14
CA PRO A 39 29.85 21.03 -9.29
C PRO A 39 28.39 21.13 -9.76
N ALA A 40 28.04 22.07 -10.65
CA ALA A 40 26.68 22.17 -11.19
C ALA A 40 26.27 20.95 -12.04
N VAL A 41 27.23 20.29 -12.71
CA VAL A 41 26.97 19.09 -13.52
C VAL A 41 26.51 17.90 -12.67
N PRO A 42 27.25 17.43 -11.65
CA PRO A 42 26.78 16.36 -10.77
C PRO A 42 25.58 16.77 -9.90
N GLN A 43 25.44 18.05 -9.54
CA GLN A 43 24.24 18.56 -8.85
C GLN A 43 22.99 18.36 -9.72
N ALA A 44 22.97 18.89 -10.95
CA ALA A 44 21.83 18.79 -11.84
C ALA A 44 21.50 17.33 -12.21
N ALA A 45 22.52 16.46 -12.30
CA ALA A 45 22.33 15.03 -12.50
C ALA A 45 21.59 14.36 -11.34
N VAL A 46 21.93 14.70 -10.10
CA VAL A 46 21.28 14.16 -8.89
C VAL A 46 19.88 14.74 -8.68
N GLU A 47 19.69 16.03 -8.95
CA GLU A 47 18.37 16.66 -8.89
C GLU A 47 17.39 16.05 -9.91
N ALA A 48 17.84 15.80 -11.14
CA ALA A 48 17.06 15.13 -12.17
C ALA A 48 16.77 13.66 -11.81
N ALA A 49 17.79 12.89 -11.40
CA ALA A 49 17.62 11.49 -11.03
C ALA A 49 16.75 11.30 -9.77
N PHE A 50 16.79 12.25 -8.82
CA PHE A 50 15.89 12.25 -7.67
C PHE A 50 14.45 12.49 -8.09
N ALA A 51 14.19 13.43 -9.00
CA ALA A 51 12.85 13.71 -9.51
C ALA A 51 12.28 12.58 -10.38
N GLU A 52 13.13 11.82 -11.09
CA GLU A 52 12.73 10.61 -11.81
C GLU A 52 12.40 9.45 -10.86
N ALA A 53 13.25 9.21 -9.85
CA ALA A 53 13.02 8.16 -8.84
C ALA A 53 11.86 8.46 -7.89
N ASN A 54 11.55 9.74 -7.66
CA ASN A 54 10.52 10.21 -6.73
C ASN A 54 9.54 11.14 -7.46
N PRO A 55 8.66 10.61 -8.33
CA PRO A 55 7.68 11.42 -9.05
C PRO A 55 6.70 12.12 -8.10
N ALA A 56 6.14 13.25 -8.55
CA ALA A 56 5.08 13.97 -7.84
C ALA A 56 3.85 13.06 -7.59
N GLY A 57 3.16 13.27 -6.47
CA GLY A 57 2.23 12.30 -5.90
C GLY A 57 2.58 11.93 -4.46
N ARG A 58 2.25 10.71 -4.01
CA ARG A 58 2.51 10.27 -2.63
C ARG A 58 3.81 9.48 -2.52
N SER A 59 4.58 9.77 -1.47
CA SER A 59 5.69 8.91 -1.06
C SER A 59 5.24 7.91 0.01
N SER A 60 5.70 6.67 -0.09
CA SER A 60 5.35 5.59 0.84
C SER A 60 6.51 4.62 1.11
N VAL A 61 6.49 3.98 2.28
CA VAL A 61 7.54 3.07 2.74
C VAL A 61 6.95 1.70 3.08
N GLU A 62 7.57 0.64 2.57
CA GLU A 62 7.31 -0.73 2.99
C GLU A 62 7.80 -0.97 4.43
N LEU A 63 6.88 -1.38 5.31
CA LEU A 63 7.21 -2.10 6.53
C LEU A 63 7.11 -3.60 6.25
N GLY A 64 8.15 -4.37 6.57
CA GLY A 64 8.20 -5.81 6.26
C GLY A 64 7.20 -6.62 7.10
N GLY A 65 6.42 -7.50 6.48
CA GLY A 65 5.42 -8.34 7.15
C GLY A 65 3.97 -7.84 7.07
N ARG A 66 3.03 -8.68 7.53
CA ARG A 66 1.56 -8.46 7.47
C ARG A 66 0.83 -8.67 8.81
N ASN A 67 1.58 -8.83 9.88
CA ASN A 67 1.09 -9.26 11.19
C ASN A 67 1.53 -8.27 12.27
N VAL A 68 1.46 -8.68 13.54
CA VAL A 68 1.62 -7.81 14.71
C VAL A 68 2.94 -7.05 14.72
N TRP A 69 4.02 -7.72 14.33
CA TRP A 69 5.37 -7.19 14.34
C TRP A 69 5.86 -6.96 12.91
N LEU A 70 6.03 -5.69 12.55
CA LEU A 70 6.46 -5.23 11.24
C LEU A 70 7.92 -4.76 11.27
N GLU A 71 8.73 -5.12 10.28
CA GLU A 71 10.14 -4.70 10.19
C GLU A 71 10.24 -3.21 9.84
N ALA A 72 10.87 -2.41 10.72
CA ALA A 72 10.87 -0.95 10.66
C ALA A 72 12.23 -0.31 11.00
N GLY A 73 13.34 -0.99 10.68
CA GLY A 73 14.71 -0.57 11.03
C GLY A 73 15.23 0.75 10.44
N MET A 74 14.37 1.54 9.79
CA MET A 74 14.64 2.86 9.21
C MET A 74 14.01 4.02 9.99
N PHE A 75 13.26 3.73 11.07
CA PHE A 75 12.66 4.72 11.97
C PHE A 75 13.44 4.80 13.30
N GLU A 76 13.39 5.95 13.98
CA GLU A 76 13.95 6.15 15.31
C GLU A 76 12.97 5.63 16.38
N PRO A 77 13.28 4.57 17.15
CA PRO A 77 12.33 3.92 18.07
C PRO A 77 11.71 4.88 19.10
N ILE A 78 12.52 5.78 19.67
CA ILE A 78 12.10 6.77 20.66
C ILE A 78 11.06 7.73 20.06
N CYS A 79 11.25 8.17 18.81
CA CYS A 79 10.29 9.06 18.13
C CYS A 79 8.94 8.36 17.90
N LEU A 80 8.95 7.05 17.56
CA LEU A 80 7.72 6.27 17.40
C LEU A 80 6.94 6.15 18.73
N GLU A 81 7.63 6.02 19.86
CA GLU A 81 7.01 6.00 21.20
C GLU A 81 6.48 7.39 21.61
N GLU A 82 7.32 8.43 21.52
CA GLU A 82 6.98 9.81 21.90
C GLU A 82 5.82 10.40 21.10
N LYS A 83 5.69 10.03 19.83
CA LYS A 83 4.56 10.43 18.97
C LYS A 83 3.41 9.40 18.94
N HIS A 84 3.49 8.34 19.75
CA HIS A 84 2.51 7.27 19.84
C HIS A 84 2.16 6.63 18.48
N LEU A 85 3.17 6.43 17.63
CA LEU A 85 3.02 5.87 16.28
C LEU A 85 3.05 4.34 16.28
N ALA A 86 3.91 3.75 17.09
CA ALA A 86 3.99 2.31 17.25
C ALA A 86 4.55 1.92 18.63
N PHE A 87 4.24 0.69 19.05
CA PHE A 87 4.96 0.00 20.12
C PHE A 87 6.22 -0.65 19.52
N ASN A 88 7.37 -0.53 20.18
CA ASN A 88 8.58 -1.23 19.76
C ASN A 88 8.65 -2.64 20.39
N ASP A 89 9.24 -3.58 19.65
CA ASP A 89 9.58 -4.94 20.08
C ASP A 89 10.74 -4.94 21.09
N ASP A 90 10.70 -5.76 22.15
CA ASP A 90 11.81 -5.80 23.13
C ASP A 90 13.09 -6.28 22.41
N PRO A 91 14.18 -5.48 22.43
CA PRO A 91 15.45 -5.87 21.84
C PRO A 91 16.06 -7.18 22.36
N ARG A 92 15.59 -7.72 23.50
CA ARG A 92 16.08 -8.93 24.18
C ARG A 92 15.37 -10.20 23.72
N ASP A 93 14.08 -10.13 23.41
CA ASP A 93 13.27 -11.29 23.00
C ASP A 93 13.29 -11.53 21.48
N ARG A 94 13.83 -10.55 20.73
CA ARG A 94 14.08 -10.62 19.29
C ARG A 94 15.27 -11.53 18.94
N PRO A 95 15.19 -12.37 17.89
CA PRO A 95 16.32 -13.19 17.44
C PRO A 95 17.57 -12.35 17.06
N ALA A 96 18.75 -12.87 17.40
CA ALA A 96 20.01 -12.19 17.16
C ALA A 96 20.22 -11.87 15.66
N GLY A 97 20.37 -10.58 15.35
CA GLY A 97 20.55 -10.09 13.97
C GLY A 97 19.27 -9.73 13.21
N SER A 98 18.07 -10.01 13.75
CA SER A 98 16.82 -9.55 13.14
C SER A 98 16.67 -8.02 13.20
N PRO A 99 16.04 -7.37 12.20
CA PRO A 99 15.80 -5.93 12.22
C PRO A 99 14.87 -5.52 13.37
N PRO A 100 14.88 -4.25 13.80
CA PRO A 100 13.87 -3.70 14.73
C PRO A 100 12.46 -3.93 14.19
N ARG A 101 11.56 -4.38 15.07
CA ARG A 101 10.15 -4.62 14.75
C ARG A 101 9.24 -3.70 15.56
N ILE A 102 8.07 -3.37 15.01
CA ILE A 102 7.08 -2.49 15.65
C ILE A 102 5.65 -3.01 15.44
N SER A 103 4.74 -2.64 16.34
CA SER A 103 3.28 -2.78 16.15
C SER A 103 2.64 -1.38 16.07
N PRO A 104 2.17 -0.93 14.89
CA PRO A 104 1.55 0.39 14.72
C PRO A 104 0.34 0.61 15.64
N THR A 105 0.29 1.73 16.35
CA THR A 105 -0.83 2.03 17.25
C THR A 105 -2.14 2.16 16.48
N TYR A 106 -3.25 1.93 17.18
CA TYR A 106 -4.59 2.01 16.58
C TYR A 106 -4.83 3.31 15.80
N ALA A 107 -4.51 4.47 16.39
CA ALA A 107 -4.63 5.77 15.73
C ALA A 107 -3.75 5.88 14.46
N SER A 108 -2.51 5.40 14.53
CA SER A 108 -1.48 5.59 13.51
C SER A 108 -1.56 4.60 12.35
N GLN A 109 -2.35 3.52 12.48
CA GLN A 109 -2.68 2.63 11.37
C GLN A 109 -3.36 3.35 10.19
N ARG A 110 -4.03 4.50 10.38
CA ARG A 110 -4.64 5.28 9.28
C ARG A 110 -3.68 5.57 8.11
N TRP A 111 -2.39 5.65 8.40
CA TRP A 111 -1.30 5.91 7.44
C TRP A 111 -0.87 4.68 6.65
N ILE A 112 -1.35 3.48 6.99
CA ILE A 112 -1.15 2.24 6.21
C ILE A 112 -2.23 2.19 5.13
N THR A 113 -1.86 2.41 3.88
CA THR A 113 -2.82 2.60 2.77
C THR A 113 -2.65 1.60 1.63
N GLY A 114 -1.69 0.69 1.73
CA GLY A 114 -1.38 -0.28 0.68
C GLY A 114 -0.61 -1.51 1.16
N THR A 115 -0.34 -2.41 0.22
CA THR A 115 0.51 -3.59 0.39
C THR A 115 1.54 -3.72 -0.72
N SER A 116 2.67 -4.32 -0.40
CA SER A 116 3.63 -4.87 -1.37
C SER A 116 3.58 -6.41 -1.33
N GLU A 117 4.46 -7.12 -2.05
CA GLU A 117 4.65 -8.57 -1.88
C GLU A 117 5.28 -8.96 -0.53
N ARG A 118 6.02 -8.05 0.11
CA ARG A 118 6.77 -8.30 1.36
C ARG A 118 6.08 -7.79 2.62
N GLY A 119 5.21 -6.79 2.51
CA GLY A 119 4.50 -6.26 3.67
C GLY A 119 3.47 -5.18 3.36
N VAL A 120 3.42 -4.16 4.22
CA VAL A 120 2.42 -3.08 4.20
C VAL A 120 3.07 -1.73 3.92
N CYS A 121 2.33 -0.82 3.30
CA CYS A 121 2.85 0.47 2.82
C CYS A 121 2.31 1.62 3.66
N VAL A 122 3.23 2.37 4.29
CA VAL A 122 2.95 3.56 5.11
C VAL A 122 3.17 4.83 4.30
N VAL A 123 2.20 5.75 4.29
CA VAL A 123 2.33 7.06 3.64
C VAL A 123 3.23 7.99 4.44
N MET A 124 4.20 8.59 3.74
CA MET A 124 5.20 9.50 4.31
C MET A 124 4.86 10.97 4.08
N GLY A 125 4.16 11.28 2.99
CA GLY A 125 3.75 12.63 2.60
C GLY A 125 3.50 12.72 1.09
N THR A 126 3.43 13.93 0.55
CA THR A 126 3.27 14.23 -0.88
C THR A 126 4.48 14.95 -1.46
N ASP A 127 4.61 14.95 -2.79
CA ASP A 127 5.53 15.77 -3.58
C ASP A 127 6.95 15.88 -2.97
N PRO A 128 7.69 14.75 -2.96
CA PRO A 128 9.03 14.66 -2.40
C PRO A 128 10.02 15.60 -3.09
N LYS A 129 10.91 16.20 -2.31
CA LYS A 129 11.86 17.24 -2.73
C LYS A 129 13.23 16.97 -2.13
N ALA A 130 14.27 17.15 -2.94
CA ALA A 130 15.65 17.20 -2.49
C ALA A 130 16.16 18.65 -2.50
N SER A 131 17.02 18.98 -1.54
CA SER A 131 17.83 20.19 -1.51
C SER A 131 19.29 19.78 -1.41
N VAL A 132 20.09 20.06 -2.43
CA VAL A 132 21.52 19.76 -2.39
C VAL A 132 22.22 20.71 -1.41
N THR A 133 22.94 20.12 -0.46
CA THR A 133 23.57 20.80 0.68
C THR A 133 25.09 20.93 0.53
N ASN A 134 25.71 19.99 -0.17
CA ASN A 134 27.14 19.95 -0.45
C ASN A 134 27.41 19.17 -1.75
N VAL A 135 28.45 19.58 -2.48
CA VAL A 135 28.97 18.90 -3.68
C VAL A 135 30.48 18.93 -3.63
N ALA A 136 31.13 17.78 -3.48
CA ALA A 136 32.57 17.68 -3.27
C ALA A 136 33.19 16.54 -4.09
N PHE A 137 34.28 16.81 -4.81
CA PHE A 137 35.03 15.76 -5.52
C PHE A 137 35.97 15.04 -4.55
N ASN A 138 35.90 13.71 -4.48
CA ASN A 138 36.68 12.92 -3.52
C ASN A 138 38.02 12.37 -4.06
N GLY A 139 38.28 12.53 -5.37
CA GLY A 139 39.44 11.98 -6.07
C GLY A 139 39.08 10.97 -7.17
N GLU A 140 37.94 10.28 -7.04
CA GLU A 140 37.45 9.27 -8.01
C GLU A 140 36.05 9.61 -8.56
N TYR A 141 35.19 10.24 -7.75
CA TYR A 141 33.85 10.65 -8.11
C TYR A 141 33.41 11.88 -7.32
N TRP A 142 32.34 12.53 -7.79
CA TRP A 142 31.67 13.58 -7.05
C TRP A 142 30.78 12.97 -5.97
N VAL A 143 30.79 13.55 -4.78
CA VAL A 143 29.88 13.22 -3.68
C VAL A 143 28.89 14.37 -3.55
N VAL A 144 27.60 14.06 -3.68
CA VAL A 144 26.50 15.00 -3.55
C VAL A 144 25.70 14.64 -2.30
N ASP A 145 25.62 15.56 -1.36
CA ASP A 145 24.86 15.40 -0.11
C ASP A 145 23.55 16.19 -0.22
N LEU A 146 22.41 15.51 -0.14
CA LEU A 146 21.08 16.11 -0.24
C LEU A 146 20.24 15.90 1.03
N ASP A 147 19.62 16.97 1.51
CA ASP A 147 18.54 16.92 2.49
C ASP A 147 17.20 16.74 1.76
N VAL A 148 16.38 15.85 2.28
CA VAL A 148 15.09 15.44 1.71
C VAL A 148 13.95 15.97 2.57
N ALA A 149 12.94 16.50 1.89
CA ALA A 149 11.65 16.85 2.46
C ALA A 149 10.51 16.20 1.66
N VAL A 150 9.34 16.14 2.29
CA VAL A 150 8.05 15.93 1.63
C VAL A 150 7.12 17.08 1.98
N THR A 151 6.15 17.33 1.12
CA THR A 151 4.99 18.18 1.40
C THR A 151 4.05 17.40 2.33
N ASP A 152 3.35 18.09 3.23
CA ASP A 152 2.44 17.52 4.22
C ASP A 152 2.97 16.22 4.89
N PRO A 153 4.14 16.29 5.55
CA PRO A 153 4.80 15.12 6.13
C PRO A 153 3.92 14.43 7.17
N SER A 154 3.77 13.11 7.04
CA SER A 154 3.15 12.31 8.08
C SER A 154 4.08 12.21 9.30
N PRO A 155 3.54 11.92 10.50
CA PRO A 155 4.36 11.66 11.69
C PRO A 155 5.40 10.56 11.50
N TRP A 156 5.16 9.61 10.59
CA TRP A 156 6.12 8.58 10.21
C TRP A 156 7.35 9.17 9.52
N PHE A 157 7.19 10.14 8.60
CA PHE A 157 8.32 10.85 8.01
C PHE A 157 9.10 11.63 9.07
N GLU A 158 8.43 12.24 10.05
CA GLU A 158 9.12 12.88 11.17
C GLU A 158 10.05 11.92 11.92
N CYS A 159 9.68 10.64 12.06
CA CYS A 159 10.47 9.62 12.74
C CYS A 159 11.46 8.82 11.87
N LEU A 160 11.67 9.14 10.59
CA LEU A 160 12.77 8.53 9.83
C LEU A 160 14.14 8.89 10.43
N GLN A 161 15.02 7.89 10.54
CA GLN A 161 16.42 8.10 10.97
C GLN A 161 17.14 9.06 10.02
N ARG A 162 18.08 9.88 10.52
CA ARG A 162 18.72 10.95 9.73
C ARG A 162 19.29 10.46 8.39
N LYS A 163 19.88 9.25 8.35
CA LYS A 163 20.44 8.61 7.13
C LYS A 163 19.43 8.29 6.02
N HIS A 164 18.13 8.51 6.26
CA HIS A 164 17.04 8.35 5.28
C HIS A 164 16.40 9.69 4.88
N LYS A 165 16.75 10.78 5.57
CA LYS A 165 16.42 12.17 5.20
C LYS A 165 17.60 12.91 4.59
N HIS A 166 18.82 12.51 4.95
CA HIS A 166 20.07 13.03 4.39
C HIS A 166 20.71 11.90 3.59
N LEU A 167 20.69 12.01 2.26
CA LEU A 167 21.27 11.01 1.37
C LEU A 167 22.60 11.54 0.81
N GLN A 168 23.62 10.68 0.85
CA GLN A 168 24.92 10.92 0.24
C GLN A 168 25.05 10.01 -0.97
N VAL A 169 25.25 10.59 -2.16
CA VAL A 169 25.21 9.87 -3.44
C VAL A 169 26.44 10.20 -4.28
N GLY A 170 27.06 9.17 -4.84
CA GLY A 170 28.17 9.34 -5.77
C GLY A 170 27.69 9.70 -7.17
N VAL A 171 28.44 10.53 -7.89
CA VAL A 171 28.24 10.80 -9.32
C VAL A 171 29.57 10.63 -10.03
N LYS A 172 29.64 9.62 -10.90
CA LYS A 172 30.78 9.41 -11.79
C LYS A 172 30.45 9.99 -13.16
N LEU A 173 31.26 10.93 -13.64
CA LEU A 173 31.13 11.42 -15.01
C LEU A 173 31.91 10.46 -15.92
N LYS A 174 31.25 9.97 -16.97
CA LYS A 174 31.87 9.11 -17.99
C LYS A 174 32.50 9.96 -19.10
N ASP A 175 33.33 9.34 -19.91
CA ASP A 175 34.12 9.96 -20.98
C ASP A 175 33.25 10.74 -22.00
N GLU A 176 32.00 10.32 -22.19
CA GLU A 176 31.00 11.03 -23.03
C GLU A 176 30.28 12.20 -22.32
N GLY A 177 30.72 12.59 -21.12
CA GLY A 177 30.09 13.60 -20.26
C GLY A 177 28.84 13.12 -19.51
N ALA A 178 28.33 11.93 -19.82
CA ALA A 178 27.12 11.37 -19.20
C ALA A 178 27.35 11.02 -17.71
N PRO A 179 26.49 11.50 -16.78
CA PRO A 179 26.61 11.17 -15.36
C PRO A 179 26.05 9.77 -15.06
N GLU A 180 26.79 9.02 -14.24
CA GLU A 180 26.39 7.75 -13.64
C GLU A 180 26.18 7.95 -12.13
N ILE A 181 24.94 7.72 -11.68
CA ILE A 181 24.55 7.85 -10.28
C ILE A 181 24.91 6.57 -9.52
N LEU A 182 25.64 6.73 -8.42
CA LEU A 182 26.13 5.67 -7.54
C LEU A 182 25.40 5.75 -6.19
N GLY A 183 24.16 5.26 -6.15
CA GLY A 183 23.33 5.23 -4.95
C GLY A 183 21.86 4.93 -5.26
N ASP A 184 21.07 4.77 -4.20
CA ASP A 184 19.61 4.71 -4.26
C ASP A 184 19.03 6.06 -3.80
N LEU A 185 18.40 6.79 -4.73
CA LEU A 185 17.73 8.07 -4.47
C LEU A 185 16.26 7.89 -4.05
N SER A 186 15.73 6.65 -4.02
CA SER A 186 14.32 6.40 -3.74
C SER A 186 13.96 6.58 -2.25
N LEU A 187 12.91 7.35 -2.02
CA LEU A 187 12.15 7.39 -0.77
C LEU A 187 11.06 6.32 -0.76
N ASN A 188 10.59 5.93 -1.94
CA ASN A 188 9.66 4.82 -2.13
C ASN A 188 10.43 3.50 -1.97
N ARG A 189 10.49 3.02 -0.73
CA ARG A 189 11.28 1.84 -0.35
C ARG A 189 10.41 0.58 -0.31
N GLY A 190 10.94 -0.52 -0.85
CA GLY A 190 10.22 -1.77 -1.01
C GLY A 190 9.26 -1.75 -2.21
N GLY A 191 8.32 -2.71 -2.26
CA GLY A 191 7.41 -2.88 -3.39
C GLY A 191 6.12 -2.05 -3.31
N CYS A 192 6.17 -0.83 -2.77
CA CYS A 192 5.01 0.04 -2.59
C CYS A 192 4.74 0.92 -3.82
N SER A 193 3.47 1.08 -4.21
CA SER A 193 3.11 1.88 -5.39
C SER A 193 3.23 3.40 -5.11
N PRO A 194 3.74 4.21 -6.06
CA PRO A 194 3.65 5.67 -5.98
C PRO A 194 2.21 6.20 -6.11
N THR A 195 1.26 5.37 -6.58
CA THR A 195 -0.15 5.75 -6.78
C THR A 195 -1.05 5.39 -5.59
N LEU A 196 -0.50 5.02 -4.43
CA LEU A 196 -1.31 4.62 -3.27
C LEU A 196 -2.27 5.74 -2.82
N PRO A 197 -3.43 5.39 -2.26
CA PRO A 197 -4.34 6.35 -1.64
C PRO A 197 -3.70 7.01 -0.41
N GLY A 198 -4.28 8.15 0.00
CA GLY A 198 -3.86 8.89 1.19
C GLY A 198 -4.37 8.24 2.47
N ASP A 199 -3.94 8.73 3.62
CA ASP A 199 -4.53 8.30 4.88
C ASP A 199 -6.02 8.68 4.92
N VAL A 200 -6.84 7.80 5.48
CA VAL A 200 -8.26 8.07 5.67
C VAL A 200 -8.54 8.07 7.16
N GLU A 201 -8.74 9.28 7.67
CA GLU A 201 -9.11 9.55 9.06
C GLU A 201 -10.43 8.85 9.40
N ARG A 202 -10.50 8.23 10.58
CA ARG A 202 -11.67 7.48 11.05
C ARG A 202 -12.79 8.41 11.51
N LYS A 203 -13.44 9.08 10.55
CA LYS A 203 -14.58 9.95 10.80
C LYS A 203 -15.83 9.11 10.91
N GLY A 204 -16.39 9.09 12.11
CA GLY A 204 -17.62 8.38 12.40
C GLY A 204 -18.86 9.19 12.03
N ASP A 205 -19.81 8.54 11.39
CA ASP A 205 -21.15 9.02 11.08
C ASP A 205 -22.23 8.28 11.92
N GLY A 206 -23.47 8.74 11.81
CA GLY A 206 -24.63 8.09 12.47
C GLY A 206 -25.06 6.80 11.76
N ARG A 207 -25.58 5.83 12.53
CA ARG A 207 -26.19 4.60 12.00
C ARG A 207 -27.23 4.93 10.92
N PRO A 208 -27.18 4.33 9.72
CA PRO A 208 -28.25 4.42 8.74
C PRO A 208 -29.58 3.90 9.32
N MET A 209 -30.62 4.75 9.36
CA MET A 209 -31.95 4.42 9.92
C MET A 209 -33.05 4.24 8.85
N LYS A 210 -32.73 4.48 7.58
CA LYS A 210 -33.68 4.67 6.48
C LYS A 210 -33.81 3.39 5.67
N ALA A 211 -34.85 2.60 5.93
CA ALA A 211 -35.09 1.33 5.23
C ALA A 211 -35.09 1.43 3.70
N ALA A 212 -34.58 0.40 3.03
CA ALA A 212 -34.58 0.31 1.57
C ALA A 212 -36.01 0.17 1.01
N LYS A 213 -36.32 0.88 -0.09
CA LYS A 213 -37.64 0.76 -0.77
C LYS A 213 -37.89 -0.61 -1.41
N LYS A 214 -36.82 -1.38 -1.67
CA LYS A 214 -36.82 -2.73 -2.24
C LYS A 214 -35.58 -3.48 -1.74
N ALA A 215 -35.69 -4.79 -1.54
CA ALA A 215 -34.53 -5.66 -1.31
C ALA A 215 -33.53 -5.59 -2.48
N PRO A 216 -32.23 -5.86 -2.25
CA PRO A 216 -31.25 -5.89 -3.33
C PRO A 216 -31.50 -7.09 -4.26
N THR A 217 -31.22 -6.93 -5.55
CA THR A 217 -31.29 -8.03 -6.52
C THR A 217 -30.01 -8.86 -6.43
N ARG A 218 -30.08 -10.18 -6.73
CA ARG A 218 -28.88 -11.02 -6.83
C ARG A 218 -27.82 -10.41 -7.77
N GLN A 219 -28.24 -9.74 -8.85
CA GLN A 219 -27.34 -9.07 -9.79
C GLN A 219 -26.58 -7.87 -9.19
N LYS A 220 -27.22 -6.98 -8.41
CA LYS A 220 -26.53 -5.87 -7.72
C LYS A 220 -25.60 -6.42 -6.62
N ILE A 221 -26.00 -7.50 -5.93
CA ILE A 221 -25.14 -8.20 -4.98
C ILE A 221 -23.89 -8.78 -5.67
N MET A 222 -24.06 -9.56 -6.73
CA MET A 222 -22.94 -10.16 -7.48
C MET A 222 -22.01 -9.09 -8.04
N ALA A 223 -22.54 -8.01 -8.64
CA ALA A 223 -21.73 -6.92 -9.17
C ALA A 223 -20.89 -6.22 -8.08
N MET A 224 -21.47 -5.99 -6.90
CA MET A 224 -20.76 -5.44 -5.75
C MET A 224 -19.71 -6.41 -5.19
N MET A 225 -20.02 -7.71 -5.09
CA MET A 225 -19.07 -8.74 -4.67
C MET A 225 -17.87 -8.83 -5.61
N THR A 226 -18.10 -8.82 -6.93
CA THR A 226 -17.04 -8.85 -7.94
C THR A 226 -16.19 -7.59 -7.87
N ALA A 227 -16.79 -6.39 -7.88
CA ALA A 227 -16.05 -5.13 -7.78
C ALA A 227 -15.20 -5.02 -6.50
N PHE A 228 -15.66 -5.61 -5.38
CA PHE A 228 -14.88 -5.67 -4.14
C PHE A 228 -13.74 -6.69 -4.19
N ASP A 229 -13.95 -7.88 -4.78
CA ASP A 229 -12.89 -8.87 -5.01
C ASP A 229 -11.81 -8.33 -5.96
N ASP A 230 -12.22 -7.66 -7.04
CA ASP A 230 -11.35 -7.01 -8.02
C ASP A 230 -10.53 -5.88 -7.35
N ALA A 231 -11.16 -5.02 -6.55
CA ALA A 231 -10.48 -3.96 -5.81
C ALA A 231 -9.43 -4.50 -4.81
N LEU A 232 -9.77 -5.56 -4.06
CA LEU A 232 -8.81 -6.25 -3.20
C LEU A 232 -7.68 -6.91 -4.02
N HIS A 233 -7.98 -7.45 -5.20
CA HIS A 233 -6.97 -8.05 -6.06
C HIS A 233 -6.03 -7.00 -6.69
N GLU A 234 -6.50 -5.81 -7.03
CA GLU A 234 -5.62 -4.72 -7.47
C GLU A 234 -4.95 -3.96 -6.31
N ALA A 235 -5.25 -4.33 -5.05
CA ALA A 235 -4.83 -3.65 -3.84
C ALA A 235 -5.30 -2.16 -3.78
N ASP A 236 -6.38 -1.85 -4.48
CA ASP A 236 -7.10 -0.57 -4.36
C ASP A 236 -8.02 -0.63 -3.13
N PHE A 237 -7.41 -0.44 -1.97
CA PHE A 237 -8.13 -0.41 -0.70
C PHE A 237 -9.09 0.79 -0.58
N ALA A 238 -8.96 1.83 -1.41
CA ALA A 238 -9.91 2.94 -1.46
C ALA A 238 -11.19 2.51 -2.17
N ALA A 239 -11.11 1.92 -3.37
CA ALA A 239 -12.27 1.34 -4.05
C ALA A 239 -12.94 0.23 -3.22
N ALA A 240 -12.14 -0.59 -2.52
CA ALA A 240 -12.68 -1.60 -1.59
C ALA A 240 -13.40 -0.96 -0.38
N ARG A 241 -12.92 0.19 0.13
CA ARG A 241 -13.58 0.96 1.19
C ARG A 241 -14.90 1.54 0.70
N ASP A 242 -14.95 2.14 -0.48
CA ASP A 242 -16.14 2.80 -1.02
C ASP A 242 -17.30 1.82 -1.27
N LEU A 243 -17.00 0.53 -1.46
CA LEU A 243 -17.98 -0.57 -1.56
C LEU A 243 -18.43 -1.14 -0.20
N THR A 244 -17.89 -0.62 0.91
CA THR A 244 -18.11 -1.11 2.28
C THR A 244 -18.87 -0.06 3.11
N ARG A 245 -19.67 -0.54 4.07
CA ARG A 245 -20.09 0.22 5.25
C ARG A 245 -19.51 -0.45 6.49
N CYS A 246 -18.81 0.31 7.32
CA CYS A 246 -17.98 -0.22 8.39
C CYS A 246 -18.45 0.23 9.77
N VAL A 247 -18.64 -0.73 10.68
CA VAL A 247 -18.95 -0.44 12.09
C VAL A 247 -17.72 -0.67 12.94
N ASN A 248 -17.17 0.40 13.49
CA ASN A 248 -16.03 0.38 14.38
C ASN A 248 -16.44 0.57 15.84
N VAL A 249 -16.53 -0.54 16.57
CA VAL A 249 -16.92 -0.57 17.99
C VAL A 249 -15.89 0.02 18.97
N PHE A 250 -14.75 0.52 18.45
CA PHE A 250 -13.73 1.22 19.23
C PHE A 250 -13.86 2.76 19.15
N GLU A 251 -14.75 3.28 18.29
CA GLU A 251 -14.89 4.71 18.00
C GLU A 251 -16.25 5.27 18.47
N SER A 252 -16.38 6.60 18.45
CA SER A 252 -17.68 7.27 18.61
C SER A 252 -17.73 8.57 17.79
N PRO A 253 -18.58 8.67 16.75
CA PRO A 253 -19.52 7.66 16.26
C PRO A 253 -18.86 6.40 15.68
N MET A 254 -19.62 5.30 15.58
CA MET A 254 -19.10 3.98 15.17
C MET A 254 -19.22 3.68 13.66
N TRP A 255 -20.21 4.22 12.95
CA TRP A 255 -20.40 3.93 11.51
C TRP A 255 -19.40 4.75 10.69
N GLU A 256 -18.89 4.19 9.59
CA GLU A 256 -17.86 4.77 8.69
C GLU A 256 -16.50 5.11 9.31
N ALA A 257 -16.35 4.92 10.62
CA ALA A 257 -15.13 5.15 11.40
C ALA A 257 -14.05 4.06 11.19
N CYS A 258 -13.81 3.61 9.95
CA CYS A 258 -12.64 2.81 9.58
C CYS A 258 -11.62 3.64 8.78
N SER A 259 -10.40 3.11 8.62
CA SER A 259 -9.37 3.62 7.70
C SER A 259 -9.19 2.62 6.54
N LEU A 260 -8.12 2.75 5.74
CA LEU A 260 -7.78 1.76 4.71
C LEU A 260 -7.02 0.54 5.29
N ALA A 261 -6.35 0.71 6.43
CA ALA A 261 -5.55 -0.34 7.08
C ALA A 261 -6.38 -1.53 7.55
N GLU A 262 -7.64 -1.32 7.94
CA GLU A 262 -8.53 -2.41 8.28
C GLU A 262 -8.74 -3.38 7.09
N LEU A 263 -8.71 -2.88 5.84
CA LEU A 263 -8.85 -3.67 4.62
C LEU A 263 -7.53 -4.28 4.11
N VAL A 264 -6.37 -3.72 4.47
CA VAL A 264 -5.01 -4.25 4.16
C VAL A 264 -4.79 -5.70 4.64
N SER A 265 -5.59 -6.16 5.61
CA SER A 265 -5.58 -7.53 6.12
C SER A 265 -6.56 -8.49 5.43
N VAL A 266 -7.36 -8.01 4.48
CA VAL A 266 -8.41 -8.72 3.76
C VAL A 266 -7.93 -9.12 2.37
N GLY A 267 -8.25 -10.33 1.91
CA GLY A 267 -7.93 -10.83 0.57
C GLY A 267 -9.16 -11.14 -0.28
N PRO A 268 -9.01 -11.23 -1.61
CA PRO A 268 -10.06 -11.70 -2.51
C PRO A 268 -10.51 -13.13 -2.17
N ALA A 269 -11.74 -13.48 -2.55
CA ALA A 269 -12.37 -14.77 -2.25
C ALA A 269 -12.69 -15.62 -3.50
N PHE A 270 -12.64 -15.01 -4.70
CA PHE A 270 -12.94 -15.67 -5.98
C PHE A 270 -11.73 -15.73 -6.93
N LEU A 271 -10.78 -14.80 -6.77
CA LEU A 271 -9.56 -14.70 -7.57
C LEU A 271 -8.39 -15.51 -6.96
N GLU A 272 -7.26 -15.59 -7.68
CA GLU A 272 -6.07 -16.31 -7.21
C GLU A 272 -5.38 -15.55 -6.06
N SER A 273 -5.07 -16.27 -4.98
CA SER A 273 -4.39 -15.72 -3.79
C SER A 273 -2.88 -15.66 -4.01
N ARG A 274 -2.30 -14.47 -3.86
CA ARG A 274 -0.87 -14.18 -4.00
C ARG A 274 -0.25 -13.88 -2.64
N SER A 275 1.08 -13.77 -2.59
CA SER A 275 1.83 -13.43 -1.36
C SER A 275 1.53 -12.03 -0.79
N ARG A 276 0.99 -11.11 -1.61
CA ARG A 276 0.50 -9.80 -1.15
C ARG A 276 -0.86 -9.80 -0.45
N ASP A 277 -1.65 -10.87 -0.61
CA ASP A 277 -3.07 -10.86 -0.25
C ASP A 277 -3.34 -11.18 1.23
N GLY A 278 -4.43 -10.59 1.75
CA GLY A 278 -4.92 -10.86 3.10
C GLY A 278 -5.72 -12.16 3.21
N THR A 279 -6.41 -12.37 4.33
CA THR A 279 -7.30 -13.54 4.49
C THR A 279 -8.55 -13.36 3.62
N PRO A 280 -8.94 -14.35 2.78
CA PRO A 280 -10.12 -14.27 1.93
C PRO A 280 -11.40 -13.85 2.68
N TRP A 281 -12.04 -12.78 2.23
CA TRP A 281 -13.17 -12.16 2.95
C TRP A 281 -14.41 -13.07 3.10
N LEU A 282 -14.54 -14.07 2.21
CA LEU A 282 -15.55 -15.13 2.25
C LEU A 282 -14.93 -16.53 2.37
N GLU A 283 -14.05 -16.72 3.36
CA GLU A 283 -13.35 -17.99 3.58
C GLU A 283 -14.32 -19.20 3.66
N TYR A 284 -14.18 -20.13 2.71
CA TYR A 284 -15.00 -21.33 2.51
C TYR A 284 -16.53 -21.16 2.38
N THR A 285 -17.09 -19.96 2.27
CA THR A 285 -18.56 -19.79 2.23
C THR A 285 -19.18 -19.97 0.83
N LEU A 286 -18.43 -19.72 -0.25
CA LEU A 286 -18.85 -19.84 -1.67
C LEU A 286 -17.86 -20.67 -2.51
N ARG A 287 -18.23 -21.01 -3.75
CA ARG A 287 -17.30 -21.45 -4.80
C ARG A 287 -17.17 -20.43 -5.94
N LYS A 288 -18.21 -19.66 -6.19
CA LYS A 288 -18.26 -18.51 -7.12
C LYS A 288 -19.34 -17.50 -6.68
N PRO A 289 -19.37 -16.27 -7.22
CA PRO A 289 -20.37 -15.25 -6.85
C PRO A 289 -21.82 -15.69 -7.06
N ASP A 290 -22.12 -16.53 -8.06
CA ASP A 290 -23.49 -16.97 -8.38
C ASP A 290 -24.13 -17.90 -7.33
N ASP A 291 -23.38 -18.47 -6.38
CA ASP A 291 -23.87 -19.54 -5.47
C ASP A 291 -24.81 -19.02 -4.35
N ILE A 292 -25.49 -17.88 -4.59
CA ILE A 292 -26.44 -17.23 -3.68
C ILE A 292 -27.76 -17.99 -3.66
N ASP A 293 -28.08 -18.61 -2.51
CA ASP A 293 -29.33 -19.33 -2.27
C ASP A 293 -30.52 -18.36 -2.25
N ARG A 294 -30.45 -17.31 -1.43
CA ARG A 294 -31.49 -16.27 -1.32
C ARG A 294 -30.97 -15.02 -0.64
N ILE A 295 -31.77 -13.96 -0.66
CA ILE A 295 -31.53 -12.72 0.08
C ILE A 295 -32.71 -12.57 1.05
N VAL A 296 -32.43 -12.24 2.31
CA VAL A 296 -33.44 -12.06 3.36
C VAL A 296 -33.18 -10.74 4.10
N ALA A 297 -34.22 -10.06 4.55
CA ALA A 297 -34.06 -8.89 5.44
C ALA A 297 -33.60 -9.35 6.83
N ASP A 298 -32.88 -8.50 7.54
CA ASP A 298 -32.76 -8.62 9.00
C ASP A 298 -34.14 -8.40 9.66
N LYS A 299 -34.28 -8.80 10.92
CA LYS A 299 -35.53 -8.75 11.69
C LYS A 299 -35.59 -7.59 12.69
N ALA A 300 -34.48 -6.90 12.91
CA ALA A 300 -34.32 -5.80 13.85
C ALA A 300 -33.83 -4.52 13.13
N ASP A 301 -32.88 -4.63 12.19
CA ASP A 301 -32.40 -3.48 11.41
C ASP A 301 -32.96 -3.48 9.98
N ALA A 302 -33.85 -2.52 9.69
CA ALA A 302 -34.51 -2.41 8.38
C ALA A 302 -33.60 -1.89 7.24
N THR A 303 -32.33 -1.56 7.52
CA THR A 303 -31.31 -1.27 6.51
C THR A 303 -30.48 -2.50 6.12
N LEU A 304 -30.49 -3.57 6.93
CA LEU A 304 -29.65 -4.75 6.72
C LEU A 304 -30.38 -5.87 5.98
N TYR A 305 -29.66 -6.50 5.05
CA TYR A 305 -30.07 -7.72 4.37
C TYR A 305 -28.95 -8.75 4.40
N HIS A 306 -29.28 -10.02 4.62
CA HIS A 306 -28.32 -11.11 4.61
C HIS A 306 -28.38 -11.87 3.27
N VAL A 307 -27.21 -12.08 2.68
CA VAL A 307 -27.01 -12.86 1.45
C VAL A 307 -26.72 -14.30 1.88
N MET A 308 -27.65 -15.21 1.62
CA MET A 308 -27.59 -16.60 2.09
C MET A 308 -26.87 -17.51 1.08
N MET A 309 -25.99 -18.39 1.55
CA MET A 309 -25.12 -19.25 0.71
C MET A 309 -24.78 -20.58 1.40
N LYS A 310 -24.26 -21.56 0.64
CA LYS A 310 -23.89 -22.89 1.16
C LYS A 310 -22.38 -23.06 1.27
N HIS A 311 -21.89 -23.23 2.49
CA HIS A 311 -20.47 -23.38 2.81
C HIS A 311 -19.79 -24.52 2.01
N LYS A 312 -18.74 -24.19 1.25
CA LYS A 312 -18.01 -25.00 0.25
C LYS A 312 -17.67 -26.43 0.67
N ARG A 313 -17.32 -26.63 1.95
CA ARG A 313 -17.00 -27.93 2.58
C ARG A 313 -18.21 -28.59 3.27
N SER A 314 -18.73 -27.99 4.34
CA SER A 314 -19.78 -28.58 5.20
C SER A 314 -21.22 -28.52 4.69
N GLY A 315 -21.51 -27.78 3.60
CA GLY A 315 -22.86 -27.61 3.05
C GLY A 315 -23.83 -26.78 3.93
N LYS A 316 -23.43 -26.42 5.15
CA LYS A 316 -24.23 -25.57 6.06
C LYS A 316 -24.54 -24.23 5.41
N LEU A 317 -25.75 -23.73 5.64
CA LEU A 317 -26.15 -22.38 5.23
C LEU A 317 -25.35 -21.36 6.06
N ARG A 318 -24.80 -20.35 5.39
CA ARG A 318 -24.08 -19.21 5.97
C ARG A 318 -24.61 -17.91 5.35
N SER A 319 -24.18 -16.76 5.85
CA SER A 319 -24.43 -15.48 5.17
C SER A 319 -23.38 -14.41 5.44
N PHE A 320 -23.07 -13.56 4.46
CA PHE A 320 -22.60 -12.20 4.75
C PHE A 320 -23.79 -11.23 4.76
N THR A 321 -23.57 -10.01 5.24
CA THR A 321 -24.60 -8.97 5.36
C THR A 321 -24.26 -7.77 4.46
N VAL A 322 -25.29 -7.10 3.97
CA VAL A 322 -25.19 -5.85 3.21
C VAL A 322 -26.04 -4.79 3.89
N GLN A 323 -25.58 -3.55 3.86
CA GLN A 323 -26.31 -2.40 4.39
C GLN A 323 -26.80 -1.52 3.24
N TRP A 324 -28.02 -1.03 3.38
CA TRP A 324 -28.54 0.08 2.59
C TRP A 324 -28.16 1.40 3.25
N ASP A 325 -27.52 2.27 2.48
CA ASP A 325 -27.20 3.64 2.87
C ASP A 325 -27.38 4.58 1.66
N ASP A 326 -27.71 5.85 1.91
CA ASP A 326 -28.44 6.81 1.06
C ASP A 326 -28.66 6.53 -0.45
N GLY A 327 -29.35 5.42 -0.79
CA GLY A 327 -29.73 5.08 -2.16
C GLY A 327 -28.98 3.88 -2.77
N GLU A 328 -27.95 3.39 -2.10
CA GLU A 328 -27.01 2.38 -2.55
C GLU A 328 -26.94 1.18 -1.60
N TRP A 329 -26.22 0.14 -2.02
CA TRP A 329 -25.97 -1.08 -1.25
C TRP A 329 -24.47 -1.27 -1.09
N PHE A 330 -24.05 -1.62 0.12
CA PHE A 330 -22.65 -1.79 0.51
C PHE A 330 -22.44 -3.09 1.29
N LEU A 331 -21.23 -3.65 1.26
CA LEU A 331 -20.85 -4.78 2.12
C LEU A 331 -20.76 -4.33 3.58
N PHE A 332 -21.39 -5.05 4.50
CA PHE A 332 -21.36 -4.71 5.92
C PHE A 332 -20.14 -5.33 6.61
N GLY A 333 -19.17 -4.49 6.94
CA GLY A 333 -17.95 -4.85 7.67
C GLY A 333 -18.00 -4.39 9.13
N VAL A 334 -17.35 -5.12 10.03
CA VAL A 334 -17.15 -4.72 11.43
C VAL A 334 -15.66 -4.71 11.74
N VAL A 335 -15.16 -3.63 12.31
CA VAL A 335 -13.77 -3.54 12.74
C VAL A 335 -13.58 -4.40 13.99
N GLY A 336 -12.58 -5.28 13.95
CA GLY A 336 -12.20 -6.15 15.05
C GLY A 336 -10.70 -6.05 15.34
N GLN A 337 -10.34 -6.14 16.60
CA GLN A 337 -8.94 -6.27 17.03
C GLN A 337 -8.33 -7.58 16.49
N LYS A 338 -7.08 -7.51 16.05
CA LYS A 338 -6.27 -8.65 15.58
C LYS A 338 -5.33 -9.13 16.70
N ALA A 339 -4.54 -8.20 17.25
CA ALA A 339 -3.74 -8.28 18.47
C ALA A 339 -3.21 -6.85 18.78
N GLU A 340 -2.74 -6.56 20.00
CA GLU A 340 -1.83 -5.42 20.31
C GLU A 340 -2.14 -4.11 19.53
N ALA A 341 -3.36 -3.60 19.69
CA ALA A 341 -3.94 -2.43 19.00
C ALA A 341 -4.11 -2.49 17.46
N LEU A 342 -3.64 -3.51 16.74
CA LEU A 342 -3.97 -3.72 15.33
C LEU A 342 -5.46 -4.02 15.12
N THR A 343 -6.09 -3.31 14.19
CA THR A 343 -7.47 -3.52 13.75
C THR A 343 -7.56 -4.10 12.34
N SER A 344 -8.67 -4.80 12.06
CA SER A 344 -8.90 -5.55 10.84
C SER A 344 -10.40 -5.58 10.52
N MET A 345 -10.75 -5.42 9.25
CA MET A 345 -12.14 -5.50 8.78
C MET A 345 -12.59 -6.96 8.78
N ARG A 346 -13.71 -7.27 9.44
CA ARG A 346 -14.33 -8.59 9.41
C ARG A 346 -15.76 -8.50 8.88
N PHE A 347 -16.01 -9.17 7.77
CA PHE A 347 -17.37 -9.36 7.24
C PHE A 347 -18.05 -10.43 8.08
N VAL A 348 -18.83 -9.99 9.08
CA VAL A 348 -19.35 -10.88 10.12
C VAL A 348 -20.35 -11.85 9.51
N ASN A 349 -19.93 -13.11 9.44
CA ASN A 349 -20.78 -14.17 8.94
C ASN A 349 -21.93 -14.47 9.91
N ASP A 350 -23.05 -14.88 9.33
CA ASP A 350 -24.22 -15.44 10.02
C ASP A 350 -25.02 -14.48 10.91
N LEU A 351 -24.99 -13.16 10.66
CA LEU A 351 -25.85 -12.19 11.36
C LEU A 351 -27.37 -12.44 11.17
N HIS A 352 -27.77 -13.29 10.22
CA HIS A 352 -29.15 -13.79 10.15
C HIS A 352 -29.54 -14.64 11.37
N ASP A 353 -28.57 -15.23 12.08
CA ASP A 353 -28.77 -15.90 13.35
C ASP A 353 -28.95 -14.87 14.48
N ARG A 354 -29.96 -15.11 15.31
CA ARG A 354 -30.27 -14.22 16.44
C ARG A 354 -29.09 -14.02 17.36
N THR A 355 -28.35 -15.09 17.68
CA THR A 355 -27.26 -15.05 18.66
C THR A 355 -26.14 -14.13 18.19
N LYS A 356 -25.72 -14.25 16.92
CA LYS A 356 -24.63 -13.44 16.38
C LYS A 356 -25.01 -11.97 16.16
N ARG A 357 -26.25 -11.67 15.76
CA ARG A 357 -26.72 -10.26 15.75
C ARG A 357 -26.85 -9.70 17.16
N ASP A 358 -27.49 -10.41 18.09
CA ASP A 358 -27.71 -9.89 19.45
C ASP A 358 -26.37 -9.66 20.19
N ILE A 359 -25.30 -10.43 19.88
CA ILE A 359 -23.91 -10.14 20.31
C ILE A 359 -23.34 -8.88 19.65
N LEU A 360 -23.54 -8.70 18.33
CA LEU A 360 -23.05 -7.50 17.63
C LEU A 360 -23.72 -6.22 18.15
N GLU A 361 -25.04 -6.23 18.33
CA GLU A 361 -25.79 -5.10 18.89
C GLU A 361 -25.33 -4.77 20.31
N ARG A 362 -25.04 -5.76 21.17
CA ARG A 362 -24.45 -5.52 22.50
C ARG A 362 -23.12 -4.76 22.43
N ARG A 363 -22.21 -5.18 21.53
CA ARG A 363 -20.91 -4.50 21.30
C ARG A 363 -21.08 -3.08 20.73
N ILE A 364 -22.04 -2.89 19.83
CA ILE A 364 -22.43 -1.58 19.28
C ILE A 364 -22.97 -0.64 20.38
N ASN A 365 -23.72 -1.17 21.35
CA ASN A 365 -24.18 -0.42 22.52
C ASN A 365 -23.09 -0.26 23.61
N GLY A 366 -21.83 -0.54 23.29
CA GLY A 366 -20.66 -0.30 24.14
C GLY A 366 -20.30 -1.42 25.12
N GLU A 367 -21.04 -2.53 25.14
CA GLU A 367 -20.81 -3.64 26.07
C GLU A 367 -19.46 -4.34 25.77
N LYS A 368 -18.65 -4.53 26.82
CA LYS A 368 -17.28 -5.05 26.73
C LYS A 368 -17.25 -6.56 26.57
N ILE A 369 -17.64 -7.02 25.38
CA ILE A 369 -17.70 -8.43 25.02
C ILE A 369 -16.99 -8.76 23.70
N ASP A 370 -16.50 -9.99 23.63
CA ASP A 370 -15.82 -10.54 22.47
C ASP A 370 -16.81 -10.90 21.33
N HIS A 371 -16.27 -11.37 20.20
CA HIS A 371 -17.05 -11.86 19.05
C HIS A 371 -17.91 -13.11 19.30
N ASN A 372 -17.85 -13.71 20.49
CA ASN A 372 -18.67 -14.83 20.97
C ASN A 372 -19.62 -14.44 22.11
N GLY A 373 -19.54 -13.20 22.61
CA GLY A 373 -20.40 -12.67 23.65
C GLY A 373 -19.90 -12.92 25.07
N VAL A 374 -18.65 -13.33 25.24
CA VAL A 374 -17.94 -13.48 26.52
C VAL A 374 -17.41 -12.11 26.97
N SER A 375 -17.38 -11.84 28.28
CA SER A 375 -16.80 -10.60 28.81
C SER A 375 -15.32 -10.44 28.40
N THR A 376 -14.91 -9.19 28.17
CA THR A 376 -13.51 -8.78 28.01
C THR A 376 -13.07 -7.79 29.08
N GLU A 377 -13.89 -7.58 30.11
CA GLU A 377 -13.44 -6.97 31.38
C GLU A 377 -12.73 -8.04 32.20
N GLU A 378 -11.52 -7.74 32.67
CA GLU A 378 -10.80 -8.61 33.59
C GLU A 378 -11.54 -8.63 34.94
N GLU A 379 -11.78 -9.82 35.50
CA GLU A 379 -12.30 -9.92 36.87
C GLU A 379 -11.22 -9.43 37.83
N VAL A 380 -11.41 -8.22 38.38
CA VAL A 380 -10.56 -7.68 39.43
C VAL A 380 -10.86 -8.47 40.72
N GLU A 381 -10.02 -9.45 41.02
CA GLU A 381 -10.01 -10.12 42.33
C GLU A 381 -9.58 -9.08 43.39
N GLU A 382 -10.50 -8.74 44.32
CA GLU A 382 -10.27 -7.85 45.47
C GLU A 382 -9.57 -8.55 46.66
#